data_AF-A0A821ZTN8-F1
#
_entry.id   AF-A0A821ZTN8-F1
#
_cell.length_a   1.000
_cell.length_b   1.000
_cell.length_c   1.000
_cell.angle_alpha   90.00
_cell.angle_beta   90.00
_cell.angle_gamma   90.00
#
_symmetry.space_group_name_H-M   'P 1'
#
loop_
_entity.id
_entity.type
_entity.pdbx_description
1 polymer ?
#
loop_
_entity_poly.entity_id
_entity_poly.type
_entity_poly.pdbx_seq_one_letter_code
_entity_poly.pdbx_strand_id
1 'polypeptide(L)'
;LWCLGVFTYEMIVGKPPFDSQTQQDTIRLIRTNELSFPQAASNHARDLISQLIRRNPSERMPLNEVIQHQWIIENANMKAIDENYEKINKSTLMNHKNEN
;
A
#
# COMPACT_ATOMS: atom_id res chain seq x y z
N LEU A 1 -6.57 -3.79 1.20
CA LEU A 1 -6.69 -2.36 0.84
C LEU A 1 -6.41 -1.45 2.03
N TRP A 2 -7.20 -1.47 3.10
CA TRP A 2 -6.94 -0.64 4.29
C TRP A 2 -5.53 -0.82 4.86
N CYS A 3 -5.14 -2.05 5.21
CA CYS A 3 -3.81 -2.33 5.75
C CYS A 3 -2.70 -1.96 4.76
N LEU A 4 -2.93 -2.10 3.45
CA LEU A 4 -1.99 -1.66 2.44
C LEU A 4 -1.77 -0.14 2.53
N GLY A 5 -2.84 0.65 2.62
CA GLY A 5 -2.72 2.10 2.82
C GLY A 5 -1.99 2.47 4.11
N VAL A 6 -2.29 1.76 5.21
CA VAL A 6 -1.60 1.96 6.51
C VAL A 6 -0.10 1.68 6.39
N PHE A 7 0.29 0.55 5.79
CA PHE A 7 1.69 0.21 5.58
C PHE A 7 2.38 1.16 4.61
N THR A 8 1.72 1.58 3.52
CA THR A 8 2.27 2.56 2.58
C THR A 8 2.52 3.90 3.27
N TYR A 9 1.61 4.36 4.12
CA TYR A 9 1.85 5.54 4.95
C TYR A 9 3.08 5.36 5.83
N GLU A 10 3.17 4.25 6.56
CA GLU A 10 4.26 3.99 7.50
C GLU A 10 5.63 3.87 6.80
N MET A 11 5.69 3.25 5.62
CA MET A 11 6.93 3.17 4.83
C MET A 11 7.44 4.54 4.38
N ILE A 12 6.53 5.48 4.10
CA ILE A 12 6.89 6.83 3.63
C ILE A 12 7.20 7.77 4.80
N VAL A 13 6.40 7.69 5.87
CA VAL A 13 6.43 8.64 6.98
C VAL A 13 7.29 8.14 8.16
N GLY A 14 7.53 6.82 8.26
CA GLY A 14 8.30 6.19 9.32
C GLY A 14 7.53 5.93 10.62
N LYS A 15 6.23 6.19 10.65
CA LYS A 15 5.32 5.95 11.78
C LYS A 15 3.91 5.65 11.30
N PRO A 16 3.06 4.96 12.08
CA PRO A 16 1.71 4.65 11.64
C PRO A 16 0.81 5.90 11.53
N PRO A 17 -0.22 5.88 10.66
CA PRO A 17 -1.10 7.03 10.42
C PRO A 17 -1.99 7.39 11.61
N PHE A 18 -2.26 6.42 12.50
CA PHE A 18 -3.16 6.57 13.65
C PHE A 18 -2.41 6.37 14.97
N ASP A 19 -1.25 7.01 15.09
CA ASP A 19 -0.43 6.97 16.30
C ASP A 19 -0.85 8.06 17.30
N SER A 20 -1.04 7.69 18.57
CA SER A 20 -1.40 8.64 19.61
C SER A 20 -1.00 8.11 21.00
N GLN A 21 -0.98 9.00 21.99
CA GLN A 21 -0.54 8.64 23.35
C GLN A 21 -1.50 7.71 24.07
N THR A 22 -2.79 7.72 23.71
CA THR A 22 -3.81 6.91 24.39
C THR A 22 -4.54 6.00 23.41
N GLN A 23 -4.95 4.82 23.87
CA GLN A 23 -5.74 3.92 23.04
C GLN A 23 -7.06 4.55 22.58
N GLN A 24 -7.68 5.39 23.43
CA GLN A 24 -8.93 6.06 23.12
C GLN A 24 -8.77 7.04 21.94
N ASP A 25 -7.67 7.79 21.92
CA ASP A 25 -7.37 8.71 20.82
C ASP A 25 -7.05 7.98 19.52
N THR A 26 -6.28 6.87 19.58
CA THR A 26 -6.02 6.04 18.40
C THR A 26 -7.31 5.49 17.82
N ILE A 27 -8.22 5.00 18.65
CA ILE A 27 -9.55 4.53 18.21
C ILE A 27 -10.35 5.69 17.60
N ARG A 28 -10.30 6.89 18.19
CA ARG A 28 -10.96 8.09 17.65
C ARG A 28 -10.45 8.38 16.24
N LEU A 29 -9.14 8.46 16.04
CA LEU A 29 -8.52 8.75 14.74
C LEU A 29 -8.88 7.69 13.68
N ILE A 30 -8.88 6.41 14.04
CA ILE A 30 -9.32 5.32 13.15
C ILE A 30 -10.79 5.50 12.76
N ARG A 31 -11.66 5.86 13.71
CA ARG A 31 -13.10 6.03 13.47
C ARG A 31 -13.42 7.27 12.64
N THR A 32 -12.69 8.36 12.83
CA THR A 32 -12.89 9.62 12.09
C THR A 32 -12.12 9.66 10.77
N ASN A 33 -11.17 8.75 10.58
CA ASN A 33 -10.31 8.67 9.38
C ASN A 33 -9.50 9.96 9.17
N GLU A 34 -9.09 10.59 10.26
CA GLU A 34 -8.28 11.81 10.27
C GLU A 34 -6.81 11.46 9.96
N LEU A 35 -6.42 11.57 8.69
CA LEU A 35 -5.03 11.40 8.25
C LEU A 35 -4.29 12.73 8.26
N SER A 36 -3.11 12.74 8.86
CA SER A 36 -2.17 13.87 8.80
C SER A 36 -0.93 13.47 8.02
N PHE A 37 -0.53 14.28 7.04
CA PHE A 37 0.64 13.98 6.20
C PHE A 37 1.75 15.02 6.44
N PRO A 38 3.02 14.60 6.61
CA PRO A 38 4.13 15.52 6.66
C PRO A 38 4.37 16.15 5.28
N GLN A 39 5.04 17.31 5.25
CA GLN A 39 5.34 18.01 4.01
C GLN A 39 6.17 17.17 3.02
N ALA A 40 6.99 16.24 3.54
CA ALA A 40 7.82 15.33 2.76
C ALA A 40 7.04 14.30 1.94
N ALA A 41 5.81 13.96 2.30
CA ALA A 41 5.00 13.04 1.50
C ALA A 41 4.54 13.74 0.21
N SER A 42 4.84 13.15 -0.95
CA SER A 42 4.43 13.71 -2.25
C SER A 42 2.91 13.73 -2.42
N ASN A 43 2.39 14.61 -3.27
CA ASN A 43 0.95 14.71 -3.50
C ASN A 43 0.36 13.39 -4.03
N HIS A 44 1.05 12.69 -4.95
CA HIS A 44 0.61 11.39 -5.43
C HIS A 44 0.61 10.32 -4.32
N ALA A 45 1.55 10.37 -3.37
CA ALA A 45 1.55 9.45 -2.22
C ALA A 45 0.32 9.69 -1.33
N ARG A 46 0.06 10.95 -1.00
CA ARG A 46 -1.07 11.36 -0.16
C ARG A 46 -2.39 10.95 -0.79
N ASP A 47 -2.51 11.13 -2.10
CA ASP A 47 -3.70 10.76 -2.85
C ASP A 47 -3.95 9.25 -2.79
N LEU A 48 -2.94 8.44 -3.16
CA LEU A 48 -3.03 6.97 -3.09
C LEU A 48 -3.46 6.49 -1.70
N ILE A 49 -2.79 6.97 -0.65
CA ILE A 49 -3.07 6.56 0.72
C ILE A 49 -4.50 6.96 1.12
N SER A 50 -4.94 8.17 0.76
CA SER A 50 -6.29 8.65 1.08
C SER A 50 -7.39 7.85 0.37
N GLN A 51 -7.11 7.31 -0.82
CA GLN A 51 -8.03 6.44 -1.55
C GLN A 51 -8.04 4.99 -1.02
N LEU A 52 -6.95 4.52 -0.41
CA LEU A 52 -6.85 3.20 0.22
C LEU A 52 -7.45 3.16 1.63
N ILE A 53 -7.25 4.22 2.40
CA ILE A 53 -7.72 4.37 3.78
C ILE A 53 -9.04 5.14 3.77
N ARG A 54 -10.10 4.50 3.24
CA ARG A 54 -11.49 4.98 3.33
C ARG A 54 -12.26 4.21 4.39
N ARG A 55 -13.10 4.93 5.14
CA ARG A 55 -13.95 4.37 6.20
C ARG A 55 -14.92 3.34 5.62
N ASN A 56 -15.62 3.69 4.56
CA ASN A 56 -16.49 2.77 3.82
C ASN A 56 -15.62 1.86 2.94
N PRO A 57 -15.65 0.52 3.10
CA PRO A 57 -14.87 -0.38 2.27
C PRO A 57 -15.17 -0.28 0.78
N SER A 58 -16.42 0.04 0.41
CA SER A 58 -16.84 0.16 -0.99
C SER A 58 -16.33 1.43 -1.69
N GLU A 59 -15.85 2.42 -0.94
CA GLU A 59 -15.23 3.64 -1.47
C GLU A 59 -13.72 3.50 -1.62
N ARG A 60 -13.14 2.37 -1.20
CA ARG A 60 -11.70 2.14 -1.34
C ARG A 60 -11.36 1.83 -2.78
N MET A 61 -10.27 2.42 -3.26
CA MET A 61 -9.71 2.12 -4.57
C MET A 61 -9.45 0.61 -4.71
N PRO A 62 -9.95 -0.04 -5.76
CA PRO A 62 -9.73 -1.47 -5.99
C PRO A 62 -8.29 -1.73 -6.45
N LEU A 63 -7.79 -2.94 -6.19
CA LEU A 63 -6.36 -3.26 -6.36
C LEU A 63 -5.86 -3.12 -7.81
N ASN A 64 -6.72 -3.40 -8.80
CA ASN A 64 -6.40 -3.21 -10.22
C ASN A 64 -6.17 -1.74 -10.59
N GLU A 65 -6.78 -0.79 -9.87
CA GLU A 65 -6.54 0.65 -10.04
C GLU A 65 -5.31 1.11 -9.26
N VAL A 66 -5.03 0.50 -8.10
CA VAL A 66 -3.83 0.79 -7.30
C VAL A 66 -2.55 0.62 -8.11
N ILE A 67 -2.43 -0.47 -8.86
CA ILE A 67 -1.23 -0.74 -9.67
C ILE A 67 -1.05 0.26 -10.83
N GLN A 68 -2.12 0.95 -11.22
CA GLN A 68 -2.12 1.97 -12.27
C GLN A 68 -2.01 3.38 -11.70
N HIS A 69 -1.98 3.52 -10.37
CA HIS A 69 -1.93 4.82 -9.74
C HIS A 69 -0.59 5.51 -10.00
N GLN A 70 -0.63 6.82 -10.25
CA GLN A 70 0.55 7.62 -10.62
C GLN A 70 1.72 7.44 -9.66
N TRP A 71 1.46 7.40 -8.35
CA TRP A 71 2.50 7.15 -7.35
C TRP A 71 3.23 5.80 -7.54
N ILE A 72 2.50 4.73 -7.90
CA ILE A 72 3.10 3.42 -8.15
C ILE A 72 3.92 3.45 -9.44
N ILE A 73 3.38 4.03 -10.51
CA ILE A 73 4.07 4.15 -11.80
C ILE A 73 5.39 4.92 -11.65
N GLU A 74 5.41 5.97 -10.84
CA GLU A 74 6.61 6.79 -10.60
C GLU A 74 7.68 6.11 -9.74
N ASN A 75 7.28 5.26 -8.79
CA ASN A 75 8.18 4.78 -7.73
C ASN A 75 8.51 3.28 -7.83
N ALA A 76 7.70 2.50 -8.52
CA ALA A 76 7.93 1.07 -8.59
C ALA A 76 8.61 0.69 -9.92
N ASN A 77 9.70 -0.09 -9.81
CA ASN A 77 10.45 -0.56 -10.96
C ASN A 77 9.72 -1.75 -11.61
N MET A 78 8.74 -1.46 -12.46
CA MET A 78 7.92 -2.48 -13.13
C MET A 78 8.76 -3.49 -13.90
N LYS A 79 9.84 -3.04 -14.56
CA LYS A 79 10.73 -3.95 -15.29
C LYS A 79 11.39 -4.97 -14.38
N ALA A 80 11.92 -4.53 -13.24
CA ALA A 80 12.51 -5.44 -12.27
C ALA A 80 11.48 -6.41 -11.68
N ILE A 81 10.24 -5.95 -11.50
CA ILE A 81 9.14 -6.76 -11.00
C ILE A 81 8.75 -7.85 -12.02
N ASP A 82 8.55 -7.46 -13.29
CA ASP A 82 8.19 -8.38 -14.38
C ASP A 82 9.24 -9.47 -14.59
N GLU A 83 10.52 -9.10 -14.59
CA GLU A 83 11.63 -10.07 -14.67
C GLU A 83 11.64 -11.04 -13.50
N ASN A 84 11.27 -10.58 -12.30
CA ASN A 84 11.26 -11.42 -11.11
C ASN A 84 10.07 -12.39 -11.11
N TYR A 85 8.88 -11.94 -11.54
CA TYR A 85 7.71 -12.82 -11.72
C TYR A 85 7.99 -13.93 -12.72
N GLU A 86 8.61 -13.63 -13.86
CA GLU A 86 9.00 -14.63 -14.86
C GLU A 86 10.03 -15.64 -14.31
N LYS A 87 11.00 -15.17 -13.53
CA LYS A 87 12.00 -16.04 -12.87
C LYS A 87 11.35 -16.97 -11.84
N ILE A 88 10.45 -16.47 -11.01
CA ILE A 88 9.73 -17.25 -10.00
C ILE A 88 8.84 -18.30 -10.68
N ASN A 89 8.05 -17.91 -11.69
CA ASN A 89 7.18 -18.84 -12.37
C ASN A 89 7.97 -19.96 -13.07
N LYS A 90 9.11 -19.63 -13.69
CA LYS A 90 10.01 -20.64 -14.27
C LYS A 90 10.59 -21.57 -13.21
N SER A 91 11.06 -21.07 -12.07
CA SER A 91 11.63 -21.92 -11.01
C SER A 91 10.58 -22.83 -10.35
N THR A 92 9.37 -22.34 -10.10
CA THR A 92 8.25 -23.15 -9.60
C THR A 92 7.85 -24.24 -10.59
N LEU A 93 7.79 -23.93 -11.90
CA LEU A 93 7.51 -24.91 -12.95
C LEU A 93 8.64 -25.95 -13.11
N MET A 94 9.88 -25.60 -12.83
CA MET A 94 11.00 -26.56 -12.87
C MET A 94 11.00 -27.50 -11.66
N ASN A 95 10.65 -27.03 -10.47
CA ASN A 95 10.58 -27.87 -9.27
C ASN A 95 9.48 -28.94 -9.39
N HIS A 96 8.34 -28.62 -10.01
CA HIS A 96 7.24 -29.57 -10.18
C HIS A 96 7.52 -30.70 -11.19
N LYS A 97 8.52 -30.53 -12.07
CA LYS A 97 8.96 -31.57 -13.02
C LYS A 97 10.00 -32.53 -12.45
N ASN A 98 10.60 -32.21 -11.31
CA ASN A 98 11.65 -33.00 -10.68
C ASN A 98 11.16 -33.90 -9.53
N GLU A 99 9.84 -33.93 -9.28
CA GLU A 99 9.21 -34.73 -8.21
C GLU A 99 8.39 -35.95 -8.73
N ASN A 100 8.56 -36.34 -10.00
CA ASN A 100 8.02 -37.59 -10.57
C ASN A 100 9.15 -38.42 -11.19
#